data_AF-A0A925I1W9-F1
#
_entry.id   AF-A0A925I1W9-F1
#
_cell.length_a   1.000
_cell.length_b   1.000
_cell.length_c   1.000
_cell.angle_alpha   90.00
_cell.angle_beta   90.00
_cell.angle_gamma   90.00
#
_symmetry.space_group_name_H-M   'P 1'
#
loop_
_entity.id
_entity.type
_entity.pdbx_description
1 polymer ?
#
loop_
_entity_poly.entity_id
_entity_poly.type
_entity_poly.pdbx_seq_one_letter_code
_entity_poly.pdbx_strand_id
1 'polypeptide(L)'
;MRNFAGCVALVAGVLFLAVPERPALAQKFQRAIAAPAAIAPAGPAGKGEKKAKEADEAADKMQDLAEKSFPGGAALKTDPEQQRLLKRAEQCVADGRLDLAAVLWQKVLDEAGDTLMTRDGRTYTSLAEEVERMLSTADPLALKTYRINADGEAQAVLAKAAPDKEEEALSTVVRRYFLSSVGDESAYKLGCYALDRHDFVGASRLFAKILERHPDPTVPRGEILLRLAVAAAHVGDGVTAKAALEAIPQMPGP
;
A
#
# COMPACT_ATOMS: atom_id res chain seq x y z
N MET A 1 70.10 -17.87 -7.83
CA MET A 1 71.01 -17.52 -8.94
C MET A 1 70.18 -16.92 -10.06
N ARG A 2 70.59 -15.72 -10.54
CA ARG A 2 70.10 -14.92 -11.69
C ARG A 2 68.69 -14.32 -11.59
N ASN A 3 68.38 -13.11 -12.10
CA ASN A 3 68.98 -11.75 -12.18
C ASN A 3 68.02 -10.94 -13.11
N PHE A 4 68.10 -9.60 -13.02
CA PHE A 4 67.49 -8.54 -13.87
C PHE A 4 66.02 -8.16 -13.56
N ALA A 5 65.67 -6.98 -13.02
CA ALA A 5 66.12 -5.57 -13.15
C ALA A 5 65.72 -4.89 -14.49
N GLY A 6 64.92 -3.83 -14.36
CA GLY A 6 64.48 -2.88 -15.42
C GLY A 6 63.10 -2.31 -15.03
N CYS A 7 62.92 -1.14 -14.42
CA CYS A 7 63.48 0.20 -14.63
C CYS A 7 63.05 0.82 -15.98
N VAL A 8 61.88 1.46 -16.01
CA VAL A 8 61.60 2.60 -16.91
C VAL A 8 60.79 3.63 -16.12
N ALA A 9 61.38 4.81 -15.99
CA ALA A 9 60.78 6.01 -15.44
C ALA A 9 60.41 6.99 -16.57
N LEU A 10 59.45 7.85 -16.27
CA LEU A 10 59.29 9.24 -16.76
C LEU A 10 59.02 9.46 -18.26
N VAL A 11 57.84 10.04 -18.58
CA VAL A 11 57.74 11.36 -19.23
C VAL A 11 56.46 12.06 -18.77
N ALA A 12 56.63 13.26 -18.20
CA ALA A 12 55.60 14.24 -17.93
C ALA A 12 55.12 14.90 -19.24
N GLY A 13 53.81 15.15 -19.35
CA GLY A 13 53.22 15.82 -20.51
C GLY A 13 51.95 16.57 -20.11
N VAL A 14 52.15 17.82 -19.68
CA VAL A 14 51.14 18.85 -19.46
C VAL A 14 50.30 19.05 -20.72
N LEU A 15 48.96 19.03 -20.59
CA LEU A 15 48.12 19.90 -21.41
C LEU A 15 46.89 20.34 -20.60
N PHE A 16 47.08 21.48 -19.94
CA PHE A 16 46.06 22.27 -19.28
C PHE A 16 45.40 23.16 -20.36
N LEU A 17 44.19 22.81 -20.78
CA LEU A 17 43.24 23.70 -21.46
C LEU A 17 42.11 23.92 -20.43
N ALA A 18 42.10 24.95 -19.58
CA ALA A 18 42.04 26.39 -19.83
C ALA A 18 40.79 26.82 -20.63
N VAL A 19 39.90 27.54 -19.91
CA VAL A 19 38.98 28.62 -20.35
C VAL A 19 37.53 28.20 -20.71
N PRO A 20 36.46 28.96 -20.36
CA PRO A 20 36.29 29.97 -19.29
C PRO A 20 35.04 29.76 -18.40
N GLU A 21 35.11 30.28 -17.16
CA GLU A 21 33.94 30.72 -16.41
C GLU A 21 33.29 31.95 -17.07
N ARG A 22 31.95 31.98 -17.13
CA ARG A 22 31.13 33.19 -17.26
C ARG A 22 29.76 33.01 -16.59
N PRO A 23 29.10 34.11 -16.19
CA PRO A 23 28.62 34.29 -14.82
C PRO A 23 27.10 34.29 -14.67
N ALA A 24 26.66 34.24 -13.40
CA ALA A 24 25.51 34.93 -12.83
C ALA A 24 24.32 35.22 -13.77
N LEU A 25 23.35 34.31 -13.81
CA LEU A 25 21.94 34.69 -13.96
C LEU A 25 21.26 34.60 -12.60
N ALA A 26 21.44 35.70 -11.87
CA ALA A 26 20.63 36.06 -10.74
C ALA A 26 19.14 36.09 -11.14
N GLN A 27 18.30 35.68 -10.17
CA GLN A 27 17.04 36.31 -9.82
C GLN A 27 16.21 36.88 -10.98
N LYS A 28 15.14 36.15 -11.32
CA LYS A 28 13.79 36.70 -11.60
C LYS A 28 12.87 35.55 -12.04
N PHE A 29 12.25 34.86 -11.09
CA PHE A 29 10.90 34.28 -11.25
C PHE A 29 10.29 34.05 -9.86
N GLN A 30 10.34 35.09 -9.03
CA GLN A 30 9.36 35.28 -7.96
C GLN A 30 8.55 36.51 -8.31
N ARG A 31 7.23 36.38 -8.13
CA ARG A 31 6.16 37.38 -8.31
C ARG A 31 5.63 37.51 -9.74
N ALA A 32 4.60 36.73 -10.04
CA ALA A 32 3.30 37.26 -10.47
C ALA A 32 2.32 36.12 -10.77
N ILE A 33 1.66 35.54 -9.77
CA ILE A 33 0.23 35.24 -9.88
C ILE A 33 -0.39 35.57 -8.52
N ALA A 34 -1.05 36.74 -8.51
CA ALA A 34 -1.90 37.19 -7.42
C ALA A 34 -3.13 36.28 -7.32
N ALA A 35 -3.47 35.88 -6.10
CA ALA A 35 -4.87 35.73 -5.72
C ALA A 35 -5.41 37.11 -5.28
N PRO A 36 -6.74 37.38 -5.24
CA PRO A 36 -7.87 36.54 -5.66
C PRO A 36 -8.79 37.27 -6.67
N ALA A 37 -9.16 36.62 -7.77
CA ALA A 37 -10.30 37.07 -8.56
C ALA A 37 -11.58 36.42 -8.00
N ALA A 38 -12.47 37.28 -7.53
CA ALA A 38 -13.79 36.96 -7.03
C ALA A 38 -14.59 36.13 -8.05
N ILE A 39 -15.04 34.94 -7.62
CA ILE A 39 -16.15 34.23 -8.26
C ILE A 39 -17.39 34.58 -7.44
N ALA A 40 -18.23 35.45 -8.01
CA ALA A 40 -19.58 35.71 -7.53
C ALA A 40 -20.49 34.49 -7.80
N PRO A 41 -21.59 34.33 -7.03
CA PRO A 41 -22.22 33.05 -6.79
C PRO A 41 -23.26 32.70 -7.87
N ALA A 42 -23.12 31.53 -8.47
CA ALA A 42 -24.23 30.83 -9.12
C ALA A 42 -24.73 29.74 -8.15
N GLY A 43 -25.84 29.98 -7.46
CA GLY A 43 -26.60 28.93 -6.78
C GLY A 43 -27.48 28.14 -7.76
N PRO A 44 -28.37 27.25 -7.27
CA PRO A 44 -28.15 26.24 -6.26
C PRO A 44 -28.39 24.83 -6.87
N ALA A 45 -27.47 23.88 -6.72
CA ALA A 45 -27.69 22.48 -7.10
C ALA A 45 -27.86 21.61 -5.85
N GLY A 46 -29.05 21.67 -5.25
CA GLY A 46 -29.46 20.95 -4.04
C GLY A 46 -29.68 19.45 -4.21
N LYS A 47 -28.64 18.69 -4.61
CA LYS A 47 -28.69 17.21 -4.63
C LYS A 47 -27.59 16.50 -3.82
N GLY A 48 -26.64 17.23 -3.24
CA GLY A 48 -25.59 16.65 -2.39
C GLY A 48 -26.02 16.38 -0.94
N GLU A 49 -26.90 17.21 -0.38
CA GLU A 49 -27.23 17.16 1.05
C GLU A 49 -28.16 15.98 1.42
N LYS A 50 -29.05 15.54 0.52
CA LYS A 50 -29.96 14.41 0.82
C LYS A 50 -29.22 13.07 0.93
N LYS A 51 -28.21 12.84 0.10
CA LYS A 51 -27.46 11.57 0.07
C LYS A 51 -26.48 11.45 1.24
N ALA A 52 -25.95 12.57 1.73
CA ALA A 52 -25.18 12.62 2.96
C ALA A 52 -26.07 12.33 4.20
N LYS A 53 -27.27 12.93 4.25
CA LYS A 53 -28.22 12.73 5.35
C LYS A 53 -28.79 11.31 5.42
N GLU A 54 -29.03 10.66 4.28
CA GLU A 54 -29.44 9.25 4.24
C GLU A 54 -28.32 8.29 4.70
N ALA A 55 -27.06 8.67 4.49
CA ALA A 55 -25.92 7.89 4.96
C ALA A 55 -25.64 8.09 6.46
N ASP A 56 -25.88 9.30 7.00
CA ASP A 56 -25.95 9.56 8.45
C ASP A 56 -27.01 8.69 9.11
N GLU A 57 -28.24 8.73 8.62
CA GLU A 57 -29.32 7.94 9.19
C GLU A 57 -29.11 6.43 9.05
N ALA A 58 -28.50 5.95 7.96
CA ALA A 58 -28.23 4.52 7.78
C ALA A 58 -27.13 4.02 8.73
N ALA A 59 -26.10 4.82 9.00
CA ALA A 59 -25.04 4.45 9.92
C ALA A 59 -25.53 4.46 11.38
N ASP A 60 -26.30 5.48 11.77
CA ASP A 60 -26.99 5.52 13.08
C ASP A 60 -27.96 4.34 13.24
N LYS A 61 -28.79 4.06 12.22
CA LYS A 61 -29.71 2.91 12.25
C LYS A 61 -28.98 1.57 12.33
N MET A 62 -27.76 1.46 11.82
CA MET A 62 -26.94 0.25 11.92
C MET A 62 -26.30 0.09 13.30
N GLN A 63 -25.84 1.18 13.92
CA GLN A 63 -25.39 1.17 15.32
C GLN A 63 -26.53 0.76 16.25
N ASP A 64 -27.72 1.31 16.02
CA ASP A 64 -28.94 0.95 16.75
C ASP A 64 -29.31 -0.54 16.66
N LEU A 65 -29.05 -1.20 15.52
CA LEU A 65 -29.35 -2.62 15.33
C LEU A 65 -28.41 -3.53 16.13
N ALA A 66 -27.13 -3.15 16.21
CA ALA A 66 -26.14 -3.88 16.99
C ALA A 66 -26.46 -3.79 18.49
N GLU A 67 -26.81 -2.60 18.98
CA GLU A 67 -27.16 -2.38 20.39
C GLU A 67 -28.48 -3.08 20.77
N LYS A 68 -29.49 -3.07 19.87
CA LYS A 68 -30.75 -3.82 20.08
C LYS A 68 -30.54 -5.33 20.11
N SER A 69 -29.58 -5.86 19.36
CA SER A 69 -29.31 -7.29 19.27
C SER A 69 -28.41 -7.80 20.39
N PHE A 70 -27.52 -6.94 20.91
CA PHE A 70 -26.54 -7.28 21.95
C PHE A 70 -26.47 -6.17 23.02
N PRO A 71 -27.52 -6.01 23.85
CA PRO A 71 -27.52 -5.00 24.90
C PRO A 71 -26.38 -5.27 25.90
N GLY A 72 -25.50 -4.28 26.07
CA GLY A 72 -24.32 -4.38 26.95
C GLY A 72 -23.07 -5.01 26.30
N GLY A 73 -23.05 -5.22 24.98
CA GLY A 73 -21.87 -5.66 24.25
C GLY A 73 -20.75 -4.59 24.22
N ALA A 74 -19.51 -5.02 23.99
CA ALA A 74 -18.39 -4.09 23.79
C ALA A 74 -18.61 -3.25 22.53
N ALA A 75 -18.50 -1.92 22.65
CA ALA A 75 -18.61 -1.01 21.52
C ALA A 75 -17.41 -1.22 20.56
N LEU A 76 -17.70 -1.71 19.36
CA LEU A 76 -16.69 -1.86 18.32
C LEU A 76 -16.33 -0.49 17.74
N LYS A 77 -15.04 -0.29 17.45
CA LYS A 77 -14.56 0.94 16.82
C LYS A 77 -15.04 0.98 15.36
N THR A 78 -16.18 1.63 15.16
CA THR A 78 -16.77 1.88 13.84
C THR A 78 -16.72 3.38 13.57
N ASP A 79 -16.36 3.77 12.35
CA ASP A 79 -16.36 5.17 11.93
C ASP A 79 -17.34 5.36 10.75
N PRO A 80 -18.48 6.05 10.96
CA PRO A 80 -19.46 6.28 9.91
C PRO A 80 -18.93 7.18 8.79
N GLU A 81 -17.95 8.06 9.06
CA GLU A 81 -17.36 8.93 8.05
C GLU A 81 -16.51 8.13 7.07
N GLN A 82 -15.70 7.18 7.57
CA GLN A 82 -14.89 6.33 6.70
C GLN A 82 -15.76 5.41 5.82
N GLN A 83 -16.88 4.93 6.34
CA GLN A 83 -17.86 4.18 5.53
C GLN A 83 -18.49 5.03 4.43
N ARG A 84 -18.73 6.33 4.66
CA ARG A 84 -19.19 7.26 3.62
C ARG A 84 -18.14 7.52 2.57
N LEU A 85 -16.88 7.69 2.97
CA LEU A 85 -15.77 7.86 2.04
C LEU A 85 -15.66 6.64 1.13
N LEU A 86 -15.79 5.43 1.67
CA LEU A 86 -15.77 4.20 0.88
C LEU A 86 -16.95 4.13 -0.11
N LYS A 87 -18.18 4.38 0.35
CA LYS A 87 -19.36 4.43 -0.54
C LYS A 87 -19.22 5.50 -1.62
N ARG A 88 -18.55 6.62 -1.33
CA ARG A 88 -18.27 7.67 -2.31
C ARG A 88 -17.20 7.22 -3.32
N ALA A 89 -16.20 6.46 -2.90
CA ALA A 89 -15.22 5.86 -3.80
C ALA A 89 -15.89 4.91 -4.79
N GLU A 90 -16.80 4.05 -4.32
CA GLU A 90 -17.62 3.16 -5.17
C GLU A 90 -18.42 3.93 -6.22
N GLN A 91 -19.06 5.02 -5.81
CA GLN A 91 -19.79 5.89 -6.74
C GLN A 91 -18.86 6.52 -7.77
N CYS A 92 -17.66 6.95 -7.37
CA CYS A 92 -16.68 7.49 -8.32
C CYS A 92 -16.21 6.45 -9.33
N VAL A 93 -16.10 5.17 -8.94
CA VAL A 93 -15.81 4.07 -9.88
C VAL A 93 -16.98 3.86 -10.85
N ALA A 94 -18.22 3.84 -10.35
CA ALA A 94 -19.40 3.70 -11.20
C ALA A 94 -19.54 4.88 -12.20
N ASP A 95 -19.14 6.08 -11.78
CA ASP A 95 -19.13 7.29 -12.61
C ASP A 95 -17.90 7.36 -13.55
N GLY A 96 -16.98 6.38 -13.51
CA GLY A 96 -15.76 6.35 -14.32
C GLY A 96 -14.66 7.32 -13.88
N ARG A 97 -14.81 7.99 -12.73
CA ARG A 97 -13.79 8.91 -12.17
C ARG A 97 -12.81 8.18 -11.27
N LEU A 98 -11.92 7.43 -11.91
CA LEU A 98 -10.94 6.57 -11.24
C LEU A 98 -9.91 7.35 -10.42
N ASP A 99 -9.53 8.56 -10.86
CA ASP A 99 -8.54 9.38 -10.14
C ASP A 99 -9.02 9.78 -8.73
N LEU A 100 -10.30 10.17 -8.63
CA LEU A 100 -10.90 10.52 -7.34
C LEU A 100 -11.14 9.28 -6.48
N ALA A 101 -11.52 8.15 -7.08
CA ALA A 101 -11.64 6.89 -6.36
C ALA A 101 -10.31 6.48 -5.73
N ALA A 102 -9.20 6.58 -6.48
CA ALA A 102 -7.86 6.28 -5.99
C ALA A 102 -7.48 7.10 -4.75
N VAL A 103 -7.73 8.41 -4.76
CA VAL A 103 -7.46 9.29 -3.61
C VAL A 103 -8.33 8.91 -2.40
N LEU A 104 -9.60 8.60 -2.62
CA LEU A 104 -10.51 8.20 -1.55
C LEU A 104 -10.11 6.85 -0.94
N TRP A 105 -9.71 5.87 -1.75
CA TRP A 105 -9.21 4.59 -1.26
C TRP A 105 -7.94 4.75 -0.43
N GLN A 106 -6.96 5.53 -0.90
CA GLN A 106 -5.74 5.77 -0.13
C GLN A 106 -6.05 6.46 1.20
N LYS A 107 -6.92 7.47 1.20
CA LYS A 107 -7.34 8.15 2.43
C LYS A 107 -7.96 7.16 3.43
N VAL A 108 -8.83 6.27 2.96
CA VAL A 108 -9.42 5.25 3.82
C VAL A 108 -8.35 4.30 4.34
N LEU A 109 -7.40 3.84 3.52
CA LEU A 109 -6.30 2.97 3.98
C LEU A 109 -5.40 3.63 5.03
N ASP A 110 -5.16 4.94 4.89
CA ASP A 110 -4.36 5.72 5.82
C ASP A 110 -5.03 5.90 7.19
N GLU A 111 -6.35 6.08 7.20
CA GLU A 111 -7.14 6.34 8.41
C GLU A 111 -7.81 5.08 8.99
N ALA A 112 -7.83 3.96 8.25
CA ALA A 112 -8.56 2.75 8.63
C ALA A 112 -8.09 2.21 9.98
N GLY A 113 -6.78 2.12 10.24
CA GLY A 113 -6.25 1.55 11.48
C GLY A 113 -6.91 0.20 11.81
N ASP A 114 -7.54 0.10 12.99
CA ASP A 114 -8.32 -1.06 13.44
C ASP A 114 -9.84 -0.87 13.31
N THR A 115 -10.27 0.05 12.44
CA THR A 115 -11.68 0.39 12.25
C THR A 115 -12.39 -0.75 11.54
N LEU A 116 -13.52 -1.15 12.12
CA LEU A 116 -14.37 -2.20 11.58
C LEU A 116 -15.56 -1.59 10.84
N MET A 117 -16.02 -2.30 9.82
CA MET A 117 -17.27 -2.00 9.13
C MET A 117 -18.18 -3.22 9.14
N THR A 118 -19.47 -2.98 9.01
CA THR A 118 -20.47 -4.04 8.83
C THR A 118 -21.41 -3.67 7.69
N ARG A 119 -21.77 -4.67 6.86
CA ARG A 119 -22.80 -4.52 5.82
C ARG A 119 -24.18 -4.95 6.32
N ASP A 120 -24.22 -5.92 7.23
CA ASP A 120 -25.44 -6.59 7.67
C ASP A 120 -25.74 -6.41 9.17
N GLY A 121 -24.90 -5.67 9.90
CA GLY A 121 -25.01 -5.47 11.35
C GLY A 121 -24.57 -6.66 12.20
N ARG A 122 -24.13 -7.76 11.56
CA ARG A 122 -23.78 -9.03 12.23
C ARG A 122 -22.31 -9.41 12.06
N THR A 123 -21.80 -9.29 10.84
CA THR A 123 -20.41 -9.61 10.52
C THR A 123 -19.63 -8.31 10.42
N TYR A 124 -18.55 -8.21 11.19
CA TYR A 124 -17.62 -7.09 11.17
C TYR A 124 -16.37 -7.51 10.43
N THR A 125 -15.98 -6.70 9.46
CA THR A 125 -14.75 -6.89 8.68
C THR A 125 -13.88 -5.63 8.81
N SER A 126 -12.57 -5.81 8.72
CA SER A 126 -11.65 -4.67 8.68
C SER A 126 -11.95 -3.80 7.46
N LEU A 127 -11.98 -2.50 7.66
CA LEU A 127 -12.19 -1.55 6.58
C LEU A 127 -11.04 -1.59 5.56
N ALA A 128 -9.81 -1.72 6.04
CA ALA A 128 -8.64 -1.83 5.16
C ALA A 128 -8.72 -3.09 4.29
N GLU A 129 -9.13 -4.22 4.88
CA GLU A 129 -9.31 -5.46 4.13
C GLU A 129 -10.40 -5.36 3.05
N GLU A 130 -11.44 -4.57 3.30
CA GLU A 130 -12.49 -4.36 2.32
C GLU A 130 -12.00 -3.51 1.14
N VAL A 131 -11.27 -2.43 1.42
CA VAL A 131 -10.65 -1.59 0.37
C VAL A 131 -9.66 -2.42 -0.47
N GLU A 132 -8.83 -3.24 0.19
CA GLU A 132 -7.92 -4.16 -0.51
C GLU A 132 -8.67 -5.13 -1.41
N ARG A 133 -9.77 -5.73 -0.92
CA ARG A 133 -10.62 -6.64 -1.71
C ARG A 133 -11.24 -5.93 -2.91
N MET A 134 -11.70 -4.70 -2.72
CA MET A 134 -12.27 -3.91 -3.81
C MET A 134 -11.22 -3.58 -4.86
N LEU A 135 -10.03 -3.14 -4.45
CA LEU A 135 -8.94 -2.83 -5.36
C LEU A 135 -8.40 -4.08 -6.08
N SER A 136 -8.36 -5.25 -5.43
CA SER A 136 -7.91 -6.50 -6.06
C SER A 136 -8.91 -7.04 -7.09
N THR A 137 -10.20 -6.69 -6.96
CA THR A 137 -11.28 -7.08 -7.89
C THR A 137 -11.69 -5.97 -8.85
N ALA A 138 -11.11 -4.78 -8.73
CA ALA A 138 -11.39 -3.64 -9.58
C ALA A 138 -10.91 -3.87 -11.03
N ASP A 139 -11.43 -3.06 -11.96
CA ASP A 139 -10.92 -2.99 -13.32
C ASP A 139 -9.40 -2.75 -13.30
N PRO A 140 -8.59 -3.49 -14.08
CA PRO A 140 -7.17 -3.24 -14.25
C PRO A 140 -6.80 -1.76 -14.47
N LEU A 141 -7.66 -0.99 -15.15
CA LEU A 141 -7.45 0.45 -15.33
C LEU A 141 -7.51 1.21 -13.99
N ALA A 142 -8.48 0.88 -13.12
CA ALA A 142 -8.63 1.52 -11.81
C ALA A 142 -7.45 1.20 -10.88
N LEU A 143 -7.00 -0.06 -10.88
CA LEU A 143 -5.80 -0.46 -10.15
C LEU A 143 -4.56 0.28 -10.65
N LYS A 144 -4.40 0.43 -11.96
CA LYS A 144 -3.29 1.18 -12.56
C LYS A 144 -3.32 2.65 -12.13
N THR A 145 -4.49 3.29 -12.16
CA THR A 145 -4.66 4.67 -11.69
C THR A 145 -4.28 4.83 -10.22
N TYR A 146 -4.69 3.88 -9.37
CA TYR A 146 -4.29 3.86 -7.95
C TYR A 146 -2.76 3.76 -7.78
N ARG A 147 -2.12 2.86 -8.52
CA ARG A 147 -0.66 2.63 -8.44
C ARG A 147 0.18 3.84 -8.80
N ILE A 148 -0.28 4.72 -9.69
CA ILE A 148 0.48 5.94 -10.07
C ILE A 148 0.86 6.77 -8.83
N ASN A 149 -0.06 6.91 -7.88
CA ASN A 149 0.21 7.68 -6.66
C ASN A 149 0.81 6.80 -5.56
N ALA A 150 0.25 5.60 -5.37
CA ALA A 150 0.66 4.69 -4.30
C ALA A 150 2.13 4.26 -4.43
N ASP A 151 2.61 3.98 -5.64
CA ASP A 151 3.99 3.54 -5.89
C ASP A 151 5.00 4.63 -5.51
N GLY A 152 4.71 5.89 -5.86
CA GLY A 152 5.57 7.03 -5.52
C GLY A 152 5.69 7.25 -4.01
N GLU A 153 4.57 7.13 -3.29
CA GLU A 153 4.56 7.27 -1.84
C GLU A 153 5.22 6.08 -1.13
N ALA A 154 4.96 4.84 -1.59
CA ALA A 154 5.55 3.64 -1.04
C ALA A 154 7.08 3.63 -1.20
N GLN A 155 7.58 3.97 -2.39
CA GLN A 155 9.03 4.10 -2.62
C GLN A 155 9.64 5.21 -1.77
N ALA A 156 8.93 6.33 -1.56
CA ALA A 156 9.41 7.39 -0.69
C ALA A 156 9.50 6.96 0.79
N VAL A 157 8.60 6.08 1.26
CA VAL A 157 8.68 5.50 2.61
C VAL A 157 9.92 4.60 2.73
N LEU A 158 10.14 3.71 1.77
CA LEU A 158 11.30 2.80 1.78
C LEU A 158 12.63 3.56 1.64
N ALA A 159 12.71 4.56 0.75
CA ALA A 159 13.92 5.33 0.53
C ALA A 159 14.33 6.21 1.73
N LYS A 160 13.38 6.58 2.59
CA LYS A 160 13.66 7.35 3.82
C LYS A 160 14.09 6.46 4.99
N ALA A 161 13.93 5.14 4.87
CA ALA A 161 14.24 4.22 5.95
C ALA A 161 15.76 4.04 6.08
N ALA A 162 16.27 4.23 7.30
CA ALA A 162 17.60 3.75 7.64
C ALA A 162 17.58 2.21 7.77
N PRO A 163 18.73 1.53 7.63
CA PRO A 163 18.79 0.06 7.77
C PRO A 163 18.15 -0.46 9.07
N ASP A 164 18.38 0.24 10.19
CA ASP A 164 17.82 -0.14 11.50
C ASP A 164 16.29 0.05 11.61
N LYS A 165 15.67 0.74 10.64
CA LYS A 165 14.22 1.02 10.59
C LYS A 165 13.55 0.44 9.35
N GLU A 166 14.25 -0.43 8.62
CA GLU A 166 13.72 -1.03 7.40
C GLU A 166 12.43 -1.83 7.70
N GLU A 167 12.41 -2.61 8.78
CA GLU A 167 11.22 -3.39 9.18
C GLU A 167 9.98 -2.51 9.44
N GLU A 168 10.15 -1.35 10.10
CA GLU A 168 9.07 -0.40 10.34
C GLU A 168 8.55 0.23 9.03
N ALA A 169 9.46 0.52 8.10
CA ALA A 169 9.11 1.05 6.79
C ALA A 169 8.37 0.01 5.94
N LEU A 170 8.84 -1.23 5.93
CA LEU A 170 8.16 -2.36 5.27
C LEU A 170 6.75 -2.56 5.84
N SER A 171 6.62 -2.57 7.18
CA SER A 171 5.31 -2.65 7.85
C SER A 171 4.38 -1.50 7.43
N THR A 172 4.91 -0.29 7.30
CA THR A 172 4.13 0.87 6.82
C THR A 172 3.66 0.68 5.38
N VAL A 173 4.52 0.20 4.49
CA VAL A 173 4.16 -0.08 3.09
C VAL A 173 3.12 -1.18 3.00
N VAL A 174 3.28 -2.27 3.74
CA VAL A 174 2.34 -3.40 3.74
C VAL A 174 0.98 -3.02 4.31
N ARG A 175 0.92 -2.06 5.24
CA ARG A 175 -0.35 -1.60 5.83
C ARG A 175 -1.08 -0.59 4.95
N ARG A 176 -0.36 0.33 4.30
CA ARG A 176 -0.97 1.49 3.59
C ARG A 176 -0.95 1.37 2.07
N TYR A 177 0.01 0.64 1.52
CA TYR A 177 0.29 0.58 0.08
C TYR A 177 0.45 -0.86 -0.41
N PHE A 178 -0.28 -1.82 0.20
CA PHE A 178 -0.14 -3.24 -0.12
C PHE A 178 -0.32 -3.58 -1.60
N LEU A 179 -1.23 -2.89 -2.30
CA LEU A 179 -1.54 -3.12 -3.71
C LEU A 179 -0.70 -2.26 -4.68
N SER A 180 0.30 -1.54 -4.16
CA SER A 180 1.35 -0.91 -4.97
C SER A 180 2.24 -1.96 -5.64
N SER A 181 3.03 -1.57 -6.63
CA SER A 181 3.98 -2.47 -7.30
C SER A 181 5.11 -2.99 -6.41
N VAL A 182 5.37 -2.32 -5.28
CA VAL A 182 6.39 -2.72 -4.30
C VAL A 182 5.79 -3.37 -3.05
N GLY A 183 4.47 -3.47 -2.99
CA GLY A 183 3.74 -3.94 -1.81
C GLY A 183 3.92 -5.43 -1.54
N ASP A 184 3.98 -6.25 -2.59
CA ASP A 184 4.23 -7.69 -2.50
C ASP A 184 5.66 -8.01 -2.06
N GLU A 185 6.67 -7.35 -2.64
CA GLU A 185 8.06 -7.50 -2.24
C GLU A 185 8.26 -7.05 -0.79
N SER A 186 7.60 -5.95 -0.39
CA SER A 186 7.65 -5.46 0.98
C SER A 186 7.01 -6.45 1.97
N ALA A 187 5.86 -7.03 1.61
CA ALA A 187 5.18 -8.05 2.41
C ALA A 187 6.01 -9.34 2.51
N TYR A 188 6.67 -9.72 1.42
CA TYR A 188 7.54 -10.89 1.40
C TYR A 188 8.76 -10.71 2.30
N LYS A 189 9.47 -9.57 2.20
CA LYS A 189 10.60 -9.24 3.07
C LYS A 189 10.19 -9.17 4.54
N LEU A 190 9.07 -8.51 4.84
CA LEU A 190 8.52 -8.45 6.19
C LEU A 190 8.18 -9.84 6.73
N GLY A 191 7.64 -10.72 5.88
CA GLY A 191 7.38 -12.12 6.23
C GLY A 191 8.66 -12.91 6.53
N CYS A 192 9.75 -12.65 5.80
CA CYS A 192 11.06 -13.23 6.12
C CYS A 192 11.60 -12.75 7.47
N TYR A 193 11.51 -11.45 7.78
CA TYR A 193 11.87 -10.94 9.10
C TYR A 193 11.03 -11.58 10.22
N ALA A 194 9.74 -11.79 9.99
CA ALA A 194 8.87 -12.50 10.94
C ALA A 194 9.31 -13.97 11.15
N LEU A 195 9.72 -14.68 10.09
CA LEU A 195 10.28 -16.04 10.20
C LEU A 195 11.56 -16.06 11.04
N ASP A 196 12.49 -15.14 10.80
CA ASP A 196 13.75 -15.06 11.54
C ASP A 196 13.52 -14.82 13.04
N ARG A 197 12.45 -14.07 13.36
CA ARG A 197 11.99 -13.80 14.73
C ARG A 197 11.12 -14.90 15.33
N HIS A 198 10.91 -16.01 14.62
CA HIS A 198 10.04 -17.12 15.02
C HIS A 198 8.56 -16.71 15.18
N ASP A 199 8.14 -15.59 14.58
CA ASP A 199 6.74 -15.22 14.45
C ASP A 199 6.12 -15.91 13.23
N PHE A 200 5.89 -17.21 13.38
CA PHE A 200 5.30 -18.04 12.32
C PHE A 200 3.85 -17.66 12.00
N VAL A 201 3.12 -17.08 12.95
CA VAL A 201 1.74 -16.61 12.74
C VAL A 201 1.73 -15.34 11.89
N GLY A 202 2.59 -14.36 12.18
CA GLY A 202 2.76 -13.17 11.35
C GLY A 202 3.24 -13.52 9.94
N ALA A 203 4.25 -14.38 9.83
CA ALA A 203 4.79 -14.83 8.56
C ALA A 203 3.73 -15.55 7.69
N SER A 204 3.02 -16.53 8.24
CA SER A 204 1.97 -17.26 7.51
C SER A 204 0.86 -16.33 7.00
N ARG A 205 0.42 -15.36 7.82
CA ARG A 205 -0.58 -14.37 7.42
C ARG A 205 -0.09 -13.48 6.28
N LEU A 206 1.16 -13.02 6.33
CA LEU A 206 1.73 -12.19 5.27
C LEU A 206 1.84 -12.96 3.95
N PHE A 207 2.36 -14.19 3.97
CA PHE A 207 2.49 -15.00 2.75
C PHE A 207 1.14 -15.41 2.16
N ALA A 208 0.17 -15.79 2.99
CA ALA A 208 -1.20 -16.07 2.54
C ALA A 208 -1.83 -14.81 1.91
N LYS A 209 -1.65 -13.65 2.55
CA LYS A 209 -2.16 -12.37 2.03
C LYS A 209 -1.63 -12.05 0.63
N ILE A 210 -0.35 -12.27 0.36
CA ILE A 210 0.24 -12.07 -0.98
C ILE A 210 -0.45 -12.98 -2.02
N LEU A 211 -0.63 -14.27 -1.69
CA LEU A 211 -1.20 -15.25 -2.62
C LEU A 211 -2.69 -15.03 -2.90
N GLU A 212 -3.44 -14.51 -1.93
CA GLU A 212 -4.89 -14.35 -2.02
C GLU A 212 -5.32 -12.98 -2.53
N ARG A 213 -4.58 -11.92 -2.18
CA ARG A 213 -5.03 -10.54 -2.38
C ARG A 213 -4.23 -9.74 -3.39
N HIS A 214 -2.98 -10.11 -3.65
CA HIS A 214 -2.16 -9.37 -4.62
C HIS A 214 -2.47 -9.85 -6.05
N PRO A 215 -2.89 -8.96 -6.98
CA PRO A 215 -3.35 -9.37 -8.31
C PRO A 215 -2.21 -9.88 -9.21
N ASP A 216 -1.01 -9.35 -9.07
CA ASP A 216 0.16 -9.63 -9.90
C ASP A 216 1.46 -9.63 -9.07
N PRO A 217 1.69 -10.65 -8.22
CA PRO A 217 2.91 -10.72 -7.41
C PRO A 217 4.15 -10.89 -8.29
N THR A 218 5.15 -10.05 -8.04
CA THR A 218 6.49 -10.08 -8.64
C THR A 218 7.32 -11.21 -8.03
N VAL A 219 7.11 -11.51 -6.75
CA VAL A 219 7.82 -12.58 -6.04
C VAL A 219 7.39 -13.97 -6.56
N PRO A 220 8.33 -14.91 -6.83
CA PRO A 220 8.00 -16.24 -7.34
C PRO A 220 7.03 -16.99 -6.42
N ARG A 221 5.90 -17.45 -6.96
CA ARG A 221 4.85 -18.14 -6.20
C ARG A 221 5.37 -19.35 -5.42
N GLY A 222 6.33 -20.10 -5.98
CA GLY A 222 6.95 -21.25 -5.31
C GLY A 222 7.72 -20.87 -4.04
N GLU A 223 8.41 -19.72 -4.03
CA GLU A 223 9.14 -19.25 -2.84
C GLU A 223 8.21 -18.84 -1.71
N ILE A 224 7.08 -18.22 -2.05
CA ILE A 224 6.04 -17.82 -1.09
C ILE A 224 5.40 -19.07 -0.50
N LEU A 225 5.01 -20.03 -1.35
CA LEU A 225 4.38 -21.28 -0.93
C LEU A 225 5.28 -22.13 -0.04
N LEU A 226 6.57 -22.23 -0.35
CA LEU A 226 7.53 -22.95 0.49
C LEU A 226 7.63 -22.34 1.89
N ARG A 227 7.75 -21.01 1.99
CA ARG A 227 7.84 -20.32 3.28
C ARG A 227 6.52 -20.35 4.05
N LEU A 228 5.39 -20.25 3.34
CA LEU A 228 4.08 -20.46 3.93
C LEU A 228 3.95 -21.86 4.51
N ALA A 229 4.42 -22.90 3.80
CA ALA A 229 4.39 -24.27 4.30
C ALA A 229 5.21 -24.45 5.57
N VAL A 230 6.42 -23.87 5.61
CA VAL A 230 7.28 -23.88 6.80
C VAL A 230 6.60 -23.16 7.97
N ALA A 231 6.09 -21.94 7.75
CA ALA A 231 5.38 -21.17 8.77
C ALA A 231 4.17 -21.93 9.31
N ALA A 232 3.32 -22.47 8.42
CA ALA A 232 2.13 -23.23 8.79
C ALA A 232 2.47 -24.51 9.58
N ALA A 233 3.53 -25.23 9.18
CA ALA A 233 4.00 -26.41 9.91
C ALA A 233 4.42 -26.08 11.34
N HIS A 234 5.12 -24.95 11.55
CA HIS A 234 5.53 -24.50 12.88
C HIS A 234 4.35 -24.04 13.76
N VAL A 235 3.29 -23.50 13.15
CA VAL A 235 2.03 -23.17 13.86
C VAL A 235 1.20 -24.42 14.20
N GLY A 236 1.48 -25.56 13.56
CA GLY A 236 0.72 -26.80 13.69
C GLY A 236 -0.44 -26.92 12.69
N ASP A 237 -0.55 -26.00 11.74
CA ASP A 237 -1.52 -26.08 10.64
C ASP A 237 -0.99 -26.98 9.51
N GLY A 238 -1.05 -28.29 9.77
CA GLY A 238 -0.62 -29.30 8.81
C GLY A 238 -1.47 -29.36 7.54
N VAL A 239 -2.68 -28.79 7.54
CA VAL A 239 -3.55 -28.75 6.36
C VAL A 239 -3.02 -27.72 5.38
N THR A 240 -2.83 -26.48 5.85
CA THR A 240 -2.26 -25.39 5.04
C THR A 240 -0.84 -25.73 4.59
N ALA A 241 -0.03 -26.35 5.47
CA ALA A 241 1.34 -26.73 5.12
C ALA A 241 1.39 -27.72 3.94
N LYS A 242 0.57 -28.77 3.98
CA LYS A 242 0.48 -29.76 2.90
C LYS A 242 -0.06 -29.15 1.61
N ALA A 243 -1.15 -28.39 1.70
CA ALA A 243 -1.74 -27.73 0.54
C ALA A 243 -0.75 -26.78 -0.13
N ALA A 244 0.03 -26.03 0.65
CA ALA A 244 1.06 -25.14 0.13
C ALA A 244 2.17 -25.92 -0.59
N LEU A 245 2.65 -27.03 -0.02
CA LEU A 245 3.67 -27.89 -0.65
C LEU A 245 3.18 -28.53 -1.96
N GLU A 246 1.95 -29.04 -1.98
CA GLU A 246 1.34 -29.64 -3.17
C GLU A 246 1.13 -28.62 -4.28
N ALA A 247 0.88 -27.35 -3.91
CA ALA A 247 0.72 -26.24 -4.84
C ALA A 247 2.05 -25.71 -5.41
N ILE A 248 3.21 -26.16 -4.91
CA ILE A 248 4.51 -25.78 -5.48
C ILE A 248 4.62 -26.46 -6.84
N PRO A 249 4.68 -25.71 -7.97
CA PRO A 249 4.93 -26.33 -9.26
C PRO A 249 6.27 -27.06 -9.18
N GLN A 250 6.31 -28.32 -9.67
CA GLN A 250 7.54 -29.13 -9.75
C GLN A 250 8.63 -28.28 -10.40
N MET A 251 9.52 -27.71 -9.60
CA MET A 251 10.65 -26.96 -10.13
C MET A 251 11.54 -27.99 -10.83
N PRO A 252 11.96 -27.76 -12.10
CA PRO A 252 13.06 -28.52 -12.63
C PRO A 252 14.23 -28.32 -11.66
N GLY A 253 14.72 -29.44 -11.09
CA GLY A 253 15.93 -29.41 -10.28
C GLY A 253 17.10 -28.83 -11.08
N PRO A 254 18.15 -28.35 -10.39
CA PRO A 254 19.34 -27.80 -11.03
C PRO A 254 19.97 -28.77 -12.05
#